data_AF-X1FJ68-F1
#
_entry.id   AF-X1FJ68-F1
#
_cell.length_a   1.000
_cell.length_b   1.000
_cell.length_c   1.000
_cell.angle_alpha   90.00
_cell.angle_beta   90.00
_cell.angle_gamma   90.00
#
_symmetry.space_group_name_H-M   'P 1'
#
loop_
_entity.id
_entity.type
_entity.pdbx_description
1 polymer ?
#
loop_
_entity_poly.entity_id
_entity_poly.type
_entity_poly.pdbx_seq_one_letter_code
_entity_poly.pdbx_strand_id
1 'polypeptide(L)' 'AVRLNQAADDTAGYWYYGPSKTALINKKLATVAITKRSAVITLLTTGIKYYFQYRSSAPDGSIGIRSGIYYGVPD' A
#
# COMPACT_ATOMS: atom_id res chain seq x y z
N ALA A 1 -25.37 11.29 -9.11
CA ALA A 1 -24.94 10.34 -10.15
C ALA A 1 -24.39 9.08 -9.47
N VAL A 2 -25.07 7.95 -9.62
CA VAL A 2 -24.60 6.65 -9.11
C VAL A 2 -23.44 6.22 -10.01
N ARG A 3 -22.23 6.07 -9.45
CA ARG A 3 -21.10 5.52 -10.20
C ARG A 3 -21.29 4.01 -10.33
N LEU A 4 -21.95 3.58 -11.40
CA LEU A 4 -22.00 2.19 -11.83
C LEU A 4 -20.75 1.92 -12.68
N ASN A 5 -19.63 1.61 -12.04
CA ASN A 5 -18.53 0.89 -12.68
C ASN A 5 -17.63 0.24 -11.60
N GLN A 6 -18.20 -0.76 -10.93
CA GLN A 6 -17.53 -1.61 -9.93
C GLN A 6 -16.64 -2.67 -10.62
N ALA A 7 -15.81 -2.26 -11.59
CA ALA A 7 -14.73 -3.11 -12.06
C ALA A 7 -13.51 -2.86 -11.17
N ALA A 8 -13.22 -3.83 -10.30
CA ALA A 8 -11.91 -4.03 -9.64
C ALA A 8 -11.39 -2.98 -8.64
N ASP A 9 -12.24 -2.29 -7.87
CA ASP A 9 -11.73 -1.60 -6.69
C ASP A 9 -11.30 -2.63 -5.63
N ASP A 10 -10.02 -2.56 -5.24
CA ASP A 10 -9.49 -3.31 -4.11
C ASP A 10 -10.23 -2.94 -2.82
N THR A 11 -10.60 -3.95 -2.02
CA THR A 11 -11.28 -3.82 -0.72
C THR A 11 -10.39 -4.19 0.46
N ALA A 12 -9.28 -4.90 0.20
CA ALA A 12 -8.26 -5.19 1.19
C ALA A 12 -6.87 -5.25 0.54
N GLY A 13 -5.85 -5.00 1.35
CA GLY A 13 -4.46 -5.12 0.93
C GLY A 13 -3.49 -4.78 2.04
N TYR A 14 -2.21 -4.81 1.70
CA TYR A 14 -1.13 -4.52 2.64
C TYR A 14 -0.17 -3.49 2.05
N TRP A 15 0.34 -2.62 2.92
CA TRP A 15 1.52 -1.81 2.64
C TRP A 15 2.75 -2.64 2.95
N TYR A 16 3.49 -3.01 1.91
CA TYR A 16 4.81 -3.62 2.02
C TYR A 16 5.86 -2.52 2.08
N TYR A 17 6.84 -2.66 2.96
CA TYR A 17 7.85 -1.62 3.14
C TYR A 17 9.21 -2.13 3.58
N GLY A 18 10.24 -1.33 3.35
CA GLY A 18 11.60 -1.62 3.76
C GLY A 18 12.60 -0.59 3.24
N PRO A 19 13.86 -0.63 3.71
CA PRO A 19 14.91 0.30 3.28
C PRO A 19 15.44 0.02 1.86
N SER A 20 15.00 -1.07 1.22
CA SER A 20 15.38 -1.45 -0.15
C SER A 20 14.16 -1.52 -1.06
N LYS A 21 14.24 -0.89 -2.24
CA LYS A 21 13.19 -0.92 -3.27
C LYS A 21 12.92 -2.31 -3.86
N THR A 22 13.87 -3.23 -3.74
CA THR A 22 13.76 -4.61 -4.25
C THR A 22 13.41 -5.61 -3.14
N ALA A 23 13.51 -5.22 -1.86
CA ALA A 23 13.26 -6.07 -0.72
C ALA A 23 12.36 -5.36 0.32
N LEU A 24 11.05 -5.35 0.03
CA LEU A 24 10.02 -4.85 0.94
C LEU A 24 9.58 -5.97 1.90
N ILE A 25 10.41 -6.25 2.90
CA ILE A 25 10.27 -7.43 3.78
C ILE A 25 9.20 -7.27 4.86
N ASN A 26 8.86 -6.04 5.24
CA ASN A 26 7.85 -5.78 6.25
C ASN A 26 6.49 -5.55 5.57
N LYS A 27 5.40 -5.83 6.29
CA LYS A 27 4.04 -5.51 5.83
C LYS A 27 3.15 -5.02 6.96
N LYS A 28 2.22 -4.12 6.61
CA LYS A 28 1.16 -3.62 7.49
C LYS A 28 -0.17 -3.68 6.76
N LEU A 29 -1.22 -4.15 7.44
CA LEU A 29 -2.57 -4.16 6.89
C LEU A 29 -3.00 -2.72 6.53
N ALA A 30 -3.56 -2.54 5.35
CA ALA A 30 -4.07 -1.25 4.92
C ALA A 30 -5.54 -1.07 5.32
N THR A 31 -5.89 0.13 5.76
CA THR A 31 -7.26 0.62 5.72
C THR A 31 -7.55 1.07 4.29
N VAL A 32 -8.57 0.46 3.68
CA VAL A 32 -8.98 0.73 2.30
C VAL A 32 -10.29 1.52 2.30
N ALA A 33 -10.24 2.73 1.75
CA ALA A 33 -11.38 3.60 1.52
C ALA A 33 -11.47 3.91 0.02
N ILE A 34 -12.62 4.40 -0.45
CA ILE A 34 -12.92 4.62 -1.88
C ILE A 34 -11.76 5.27 -2.63
N THR A 35 -11.19 6.35 -2.08
CA THR A 35 -10.12 7.13 -2.74
C THR A 35 -8.75 6.99 -2.09
N LYS A 36 -8.63 6.24 -0.98
CA LYS A 36 -7.41 6.24 -0.16
C LYS A 36 -7.11 4.87 0.41
N ARG A 37 -5.83 4.49 0.36
CA ARG A 37 -5.29 3.32 1.05
C ARG A 37 -4.24 3.83 2.03
N SER A 38 -4.33 3.46 3.30
CA SER A 38 -3.43 4.00 4.34
C SER A 38 -3.11 2.98 5.41
N ALA A 39 -1.96 3.14 6.04
CA ALA A 39 -1.61 2.44 7.26
C ALA A 39 -0.71 3.35 8.11
N VAL A 40 -0.81 3.22 9.44
CA VAL A 40 0.17 3.80 10.36
C VAL A 40 1.29 2.78 10.56
N ILE A 41 2.50 3.16 10.18
CA ILE A 41 3.72 2.37 10.35
C ILE A 41 4.57 3.08 11.40
N THR A 42 4.85 2.39 12.51
CA THR A 42 5.63 2.91 13.64
C THR A 42 7.01 2.27 13.68
N LEU A 43 7.88 2.79 14.56
CA LEU A 43 9.24 2.26 14.81
C LEU A 43 10.15 2.27 13.57
N LEU A 44 9.97 3.26 12.69
CA LEU A 44 10.93 3.53 11.62
C LEU A 44 12.14 4.29 12.19
N THR A 45 13.32 4.02 11.66
CA THR A 45 14.53 4.74 12.05
C THR A 45 14.57 6.11 11.37
N THR A 46 14.66 7.18 12.15
CA THR A 46 14.84 8.56 11.65
C THR A 46 16.04 8.66 10.72
N GLY A 47 15.90 9.43 9.64
CA GLY A 47 16.95 9.65 8.64
C GLY A 47 17.16 8.49 7.67
N ILE A 48 16.51 7.34 7.87
CA ILE A 48 16.59 6.19 6.95
C ILE A 48 15.50 6.29 5.89
N LYS A 49 15.89 6.17 4.62
CA LYS A 49 14.96 6.10 3.50
C LYS A 49 14.22 4.77 3.50
N TYR A 50 12.90 4.81 3.48
CA TYR A 50 12.03 3.65 3.32
C TYR A 50 11.27 3.72 1.99
N TYR A 51 11.04 2.57 1.39
CA TYR A 51 10.19 2.36 0.22
C TYR A 51 8.89 1.68 0.65
N PHE A 52 7.79 2.01 -0.01
CA PHE A 52 6.45 1.55 0.33
C PHE A 52 5.69 1.16 -0.94
N GLN A 53 5.05 0.00 -0.93
CA GLN A 53 4.19 -0.45 -2.02
C GLN A 53 2.88 -1.00 -1.45
N TYR A 54 1.76 -0.46 -1.91
CA TYR A 54 0.48 -1.07 -1.64
C TYR A 54 0.28 -2.26 -2.58
N ARG A 55 -0.12 -3.40 -2.02
CA ARG A 55 -0.48 -4.60 -2.78
C ARG A 55 -1.88 -5.03 -2.35
N SER A 56 -2.82 -5.00 -3.30
CA SER A 56 -4.16 -5.52 -3.07
C SER A 56 -4.12 -7.01 -2.75
N SER A 57 -5.04 -7.45 -1.91
CA SER A 57 -5.25 -8.86 -1.57
C SER A 57 -6.71 -9.30 -1.70
N ALA A 58 -7.66 -8.38 -1.92
CA ALA A 58 -9.05 -8.73 -2.18
C ALA A 58 -9.78 -7.61 -2.94
N PRO A 59 -10.73 -7.94 -3.83
CA PRO A 59 -10.99 -9.29 -4.37
C PRO A 59 -9.82 -9.81 -5.24
N ASP A 60 -9.79 -11.10 -5.57
CA ASP A 60 -8.66 -11.70 -6.34
C ASP A 60 -8.37 -10.96 -7.67
N GLY A 61 -9.43 -10.52 -8.36
CA GLY A 61 -9.30 -9.73 -9.60
C GLY A 61 -8.68 -8.33 -9.42
N SER A 62 -8.46 -7.89 -8.18
CA SER A 62 -7.76 -6.64 -7.87
C SER A 62 -6.26 -6.83 -7.60
N ILE A 63 -5.78 -8.08 -7.51
CA ILE A 63 -4.35 -8.35 -7.31
C ILE A 63 -3.57 -7.83 -8.53
N GLY A 64 -2.55 -7.00 -8.28
CA GLY A 64 -1.70 -6.43 -9.34
C GLY A 64 -2.21 -5.15 -10.00
N ILE A 65 -3.43 -4.69 -9.71
CA ILE A 65 -3.97 -3.44 -10.31
C ILE A 65 -3.26 -2.16 -9.82
N ARG A 66 -2.51 -2.27 -8.72
CA ARG A 66 -1.72 -1.18 -8.12
C ARG A 66 -0.25 -1.58 -8.20
N SER A 67 0.59 -0.71 -8.77
CA SER A 67 2.00 -1.01 -9.01
C SER A 67 2.98 -0.01 -8.39
N GLY A 68 2.51 1.16 -7.94
CA GLY A 68 3.35 2.26 -7.46
C GLY A 68 4.19 1.91 -6.24
N ILE A 69 5.49 2.22 -6.32
CA ILE A 69 6.41 2.23 -5.16
C ILE A 69 6.70 3.69 -4.82
N TYR A 70 6.40 4.05 -3.58
CA TYR A 70 6.65 5.37 -2.99
C TYR A 70 7.86 5.30 -2.07
N TYR A 71 8.41 6.44 -1.69
CA TYR A 71 9.46 6.50 -0.69
C TYR A 71 9.29 7.70 0.24
N GLY A 72 9.90 7.62 1.43
CA GLY A 72 9.98 8.70 2.40
C GLY A 72 11.15 8.51 3.34
N VAL A 73 11.53 9.57 4.04
CA VAL A 73 12.53 9.57 5.11
C VAL A 73 11.81 10.10 6.37
N PRO A 74 11.67 9.31 7.43
CA PRO A 74 11.11 9.80 8.70
C PRO A 74 12.04 10.83 9.32
N ASP A 75 11.45 11.92 9.82
CA ASP A 75 12.11 12.97 10.60
C ASP A 75 12.10 12.68 12.10
#